data_AF-A0A1H2GV61-F1
#
_entry.id   AF-A0A1H2GV61-F1
#
_cell.length_a   1.000
_cell.length_b   1.000
_cell.length_c   1.000
_cell.angle_alpha   90.00
_cell.angle_beta   90.00
_cell.angle_gamma   90.00
#
_symmetry.space_group_name_H-M   'P 1'
#
loop_
_entity.id
_entity.type
_entity.pdbx_description
1 polymer ?
#
loop_
_entity_poly.entity_id
_entity_poly.type
_entity_poly.pdbx_seq_one_letter_code
_entity_poly.pdbx_strand_id
1 'polypeptide(L)'
;MGATDGEGEGRVGAPWFRNPKVLGIVGAVSVALVAGGIFLFCGSMPGSTSDDEIHTARKRTNDFAAWSRKETALVSNTAGTGSLHLFGEEAKQKVGWWDARFKLPSEKAVRAALQRRLPDYLRIAALRPLSLTPGEDGDGVAVLYAVKLKARDDVYAVSVVAEPAPTLAPMPSLAEPLVDLLVLADDLPPGFAYRPDDRTLLLAKGQSAEVTWKVNQAVKEEGVWKVIDADPIHFEANGAYEYGLLDGNRKGTPAARLIRSADALETGAASEKTALAGFGERVGVIEKQIGDFRRAKLAEVPDARRDTSKFGGNGSGEPTKTGMRVGGGAVGGAGIGALAGGGEGAGWGALGGAVLGGIYDIVSKSNDADKLKKAQDADYQRQLSARSAAQRRADAETTAYANQLYAAYAQELKAKAEAQVKKIKGTAL
;
A
#
# COMPACT_ATOMS: atom_id res chain seq x y z
N MET A 1 -44.29 94.07 -49.80
CA MET A 1 -44.02 92.98 -50.76
C MET A 1 -43.00 92.06 -50.12
N GLY A 2 -43.18 90.78 -49.82
CA GLY A 2 -44.32 89.87 -49.62
C GLY A 2 -43.78 88.87 -48.55
N ALA A 3 -44.53 88.54 -47.50
CA ALA A 3 -45.43 87.38 -47.45
C ALA A 3 -44.81 86.09 -48.00
N THR A 4 -44.41 85.17 -47.12
CA THR A 4 -44.85 83.77 -47.14
C THR A 4 -44.57 83.12 -45.78
N ASP A 5 -45.63 82.55 -45.24
CA ASP A 5 -45.74 81.68 -44.07
C ASP A 5 -45.14 80.29 -44.32
N GLY A 6 -44.86 79.58 -43.22
CA GLY A 6 -44.62 78.13 -43.12
C GLY A 6 -44.52 77.76 -41.64
N GLU A 7 -45.56 77.16 -41.05
CA GLU A 7 -45.67 75.70 -40.75
C GLU A 7 -44.47 75.19 -39.91
N GLY A 8 -44.59 74.60 -38.72
CA GLY A 8 -45.69 73.87 -38.09
C GLY A 8 -45.12 72.55 -37.57
N GLU A 9 -45.00 72.37 -36.25
CA GLU A 9 -44.82 71.08 -35.56
C GLU A 9 -45.17 71.33 -34.07
N GLY A 10 -46.29 70.88 -33.53
CA GLY A 10 -46.74 69.49 -33.53
C GLY A 10 -46.42 68.80 -32.19
N ARG A 11 -46.57 69.48 -31.03
CA ARG A 11 -46.50 68.83 -29.71
C ARG A 11 -47.75 67.98 -29.47
N VAL A 12 -47.70 66.72 -29.87
CA VAL A 12 -48.65 65.68 -29.49
C VAL A 12 -48.43 65.35 -28.02
N GLY A 13 -49.18 66.02 -27.14
CA GLY A 13 -49.28 65.65 -25.74
C GLY A 13 -50.08 64.35 -25.62
N ALA A 14 -49.41 63.24 -25.34
CA ALA A 14 -50.04 61.95 -25.09
C ALA A 14 -50.98 62.05 -23.84
N PRO A 15 -52.30 61.83 -23.96
CA PRO A 15 -53.26 62.12 -22.90
C PRO A 15 -53.42 61.00 -21.83
N TRP A 16 -52.49 60.05 -21.74
CA TRP A 16 -52.73 58.78 -21.02
C TRP A 16 -52.33 58.75 -19.53
N PHE A 17 -51.80 59.84 -18.95
CA PHE A 17 -51.24 59.82 -17.59
C PHE A 17 -52.18 60.18 -16.42
N ARG A 18 -53.49 60.36 -16.63
CA ARG A 18 -54.39 60.83 -15.56
C ARG A 18 -55.20 59.76 -14.82
N ASN A 19 -54.92 58.48 -15.03
CA ASN A 19 -55.65 57.41 -14.33
C ASN A 19 -54.84 56.88 -13.13
N PRO A 20 -55.20 57.19 -11.87
CA PRO A 20 -54.41 56.81 -10.69
C PRO A 20 -54.25 55.29 -10.52
N LYS A 21 -55.13 54.50 -11.13
CA LYS A 21 -55.03 53.03 -11.17
C LYS A 21 -53.87 52.53 -12.05
N VAL A 22 -53.50 53.26 -13.10
CA VAL A 22 -52.42 52.88 -14.02
C VAL A 22 -51.05 53.21 -13.42
N LEU A 23 -50.94 54.32 -12.68
CA LEU A 23 -49.71 54.68 -11.96
C LEU A 23 -49.35 53.66 -10.86
N GLY A 24 -50.36 53.13 -10.14
CA GLY A 24 -50.14 52.11 -9.12
C GLY A 24 -49.63 50.78 -9.66
N ILE A 25 -50.12 50.34 -10.84
CA ILE A 25 -49.70 49.10 -11.49
C ILE A 25 -48.27 49.22 -12.03
N VAL A 26 -47.92 50.34 -12.67
CA VAL A 26 -46.56 50.57 -13.18
C VAL A 26 -45.55 50.69 -12.04
N GLY A 27 -45.90 51.35 -10.92
CA GLY A 27 -45.07 51.39 -9.72
C GLY A 27 -44.83 50.00 -9.11
N ALA A 28 -45.88 49.19 -8.98
CA ALA A 28 -45.78 47.83 -8.43
C ALA A 28 -44.93 46.89 -9.31
N VAL A 29 -45.08 46.97 -10.64
CA VAL A 29 -44.27 46.17 -11.59
C VAL A 29 -42.80 46.61 -11.57
N SER A 30 -42.53 47.91 -11.43
CA SER A 30 -41.16 48.44 -11.35
C SER A 30 -40.45 48.00 -10.06
N VAL A 31 -41.15 48.05 -8.91
CA VAL A 31 -40.61 47.55 -7.64
C VAL A 31 -40.41 46.04 -7.68
N ALA A 32 -41.32 45.27 -8.31
CA ALA A 32 -41.16 43.84 -8.48
C ALA A 32 -39.99 43.47 -9.42
N LEU A 33 -39.73 44.26 -10.47
CA LEU A 33 -38.60 44.06 -11.38
C LEU A 33 -37.27 44.47 -10.77
N VAL A 34 -37.22 45.55 -9.97
CA VAL A 34 -35.99 45.95 -9.27
C VAL A 34 -35.71 45.00 -8.10
N ALA A 35 -36.72 44.63 -7.31
CA ALA A 35 -36.56 43.62 -6.26
C ALA A 35 -36.21 42.25 -6.85
N GLY A 36 -36.83 41.86 -7.97
CA GLY A 36 -36.52 40.63 -8.72
C GLY A 36 -35.13 40.65 -9.37
N GLY A 37 -34.69 41.80 -9.88
CA GLY A 37 -33.37 42.00 -10.47
C GLY A 37 -32.24 41.95 -9.45
N ILE A 38 -32.44 42.57 -8.27
CA ILE A 38 -31.51 42.45 -7.13
C ILE A 38 -31.51 41.00 -6.61
N PHE A 39 -32.67 40.31 -6.61
CA PHE A 39 -32.77 38.89 -6.23
C PHE A 39 -31.99 37.95 -7.15
N LEU A 40 -31.92 38.27 -8.45
CA LEU A 40 -31.17 37.49 -9.44
C LEU A 40 -29.66 37.74 -9.36
N PHE A 41 -29.22 38.91 -8.85
CA PHE A 41 -27.80 39.29 -8.76
C PHE A 41 -27.08 38.82 -7.49
N CYS A 42 -27.78 38.30 -6.49
CA CYS A 42 -27.15 37.63 -5.35
C CYS A 42 -26.53 36.30 -5.82
N GLY A 43 -25.32 36.31 -6.37
CA GLY A 43 -24.58 35.10 -6.75
C GLY A 43 -24.58 34.04 -5.66
N SER A 44 -24.34 32.78 -6.03
CA SER A 44 -24.10 31.72 -5.04
C SER A 44 -23.04 32.21 -4.03
N MET A 45 -23.38 32.13 -2.73
CA MET A 45 -22.49 32.63 -1.69
C MET A 45 -21.12 31.92 -1.77
N PRO A 46 -20.01 32.60 -1.45
CA PRO A 46 -18.69 32.01 -1.52
C PRO A 46 -18.57 30.81 -0.57
N GLY A 47 -17.79 29.82 -1.01
CA GLY A 47 -17.46 28.62 -0.27
C GLY A 47 -15.98 28.46 -0.09
N SER A 48 -15.56 28.07 1.11
CA SER A 48 -14.19 27.66 1.39
C SER A 48 -13.86 26.37 0.62
N THR A 49 -12.67 26.33 0.03
CA THR A 49 -12.11 25.10 -0.55
C THR A 49 -10.99 24.53 0.30
N SER A 50 -10.66 25.20 1.41
CA SER A 50 -9.69 24.77 2.40
C SER A 50 -10.24 23.59 3.21
N ASP A 51 -9.35 22.85 3.85
CA ASP A 51 -9.75 21.85 4.82
C ASP A 51 -10.09 22.52 6.17
N ASP A 52 -11.39 22.69 6.41
CA ASP A 52 -11.95 23.31 7.61
C ASP A 52 -12.53 22.24 8.58
N GLU A 53 -12.28 20.95 8.31
CA GLU A 53 -12.92 19.84 9.02
C GLU A 53 -12.27 19.59 10.40
N ILE A 54 -13.07 19.11 11.35
CA ILE A 54 -12.60 18.84 12.72
C ILE A 54 -11.82 17.52 12.78
N HIS A 55 -10.52 17.61 13.04
CA HIS A 55 -9.60 16.46 13.12
C HIS A 55 -9.28 16.02 14.55
N THR A 56 -10.29 15.79 15.38
CA THR A 56 -10.08 15.29 16.75
C THR A 56 -9.89 13.77 16.77
N ALA A 57 -9.19 13.24 17.79
CA ALA A 57 -9.03 11.79 17.97
C ALA A 57 -10.38 11.07 18.09
N ARG A 58 -11.35 11.66 18.81
CA ARG A 58 -12.71 11.13 18.94
C ARG A 58 -13.42 11.06 17.59
N LYS A 59 -13.31 12.12 16.77
CA LYS A 59 -13.89 12.15 15.42
C LYS A 59 -13.29 11.05 14.54
N ARG A 60 -11.96 10.92 14.52
CA ARG A 60 -11.29 9.86 13.75
C ARG A 60 -11.74 8.46 14.13
N THR A 61 -11.93 8.16 15.43
CA THR A 61 -12.47 6.87 15.87
C THR A 61 -13.89 6.63 15.39
N ASN A 62 -14.76 7.64 15.49
CA ASN A 62 -16.14 7.55 15.02
C ASN A 62 -16.22 7.36 13.49
N ASP A 63 -15.39 8.10 12.75
CA ASP A 63 -15.32 8.05 11.30
C ASP A 63 -14.76 6.71 10.83
N PHE A 64 -13.70 6.21 11.46
CA PHE A 64 -13.19 4.86 11.17
C PHE A 64 -14.29 3.80 11.33
N ALA A 65 -15.06 3.85 12.42
CA ALA A 65 -16.14 2.91 12.65
C ALA A 65 -17.28 3.06 11.61
N ALA A 66 -17.63 4.29 11.23
CA ALA A 66 -18.63 4.56 10.19
C ALA A 66 -18.16 4.12 8.79
N TRP A 67 -16.91 4.40 8.47
CA TRP A 67 -16.24 4.02 7.22
C TRP A 67 -16.18 2.50 7.08
N SER A 68 -15.68 1.78 8.09
CA SER A 68 -15.54 0.31 8.06
C SER A 68 -16.89 -0.40 7.87
N ARG A 69 -17.97 0.12 8.45
CA ARG A 69 -19.34 -0.38 8.21
C ARG A 69 -19.78 -0.16 6.76
N LYS A 70 -19.52 1.02 6.21
CA LYS A 70 -19.89 1.37 4.82
C LYS A 70 -19.10 0.54 3.81
N GLU A 71 -17.81 0.33 4.04
CA GLU A 71 -16.95 -0.51 3.20
C GLU A 71 -17.42 -1.98 3.23
N THR A 72 -17.66 -2.53 4.42
CA THR A 72 -18.18 -3.89 4.56
C THR A 72 -19.52 -4.07 3.84
N ALA A 73 -20.43 -3.10 3.97
CA ALA A 73 -21.73 -3.13 3.30
C ALA A 73 -21.62 -2.99 1.77
N LEU A 74 -20.67 -2.19 1.28
CA LEU A 74 -20.41 -2.05 -0.15
C LEU A 74 -19.93 -3.37 -0.76
N VAL A 75 -18.95 -4.00 -0.10
CA VAL A 75 -18.33 -5.24 -0.56
C VAL A 75 -19.31 -6.42 -0.49
N SER A 76 -20.21 -6.45 0.49
CA SER A 76 -21.22 -7.52 0.60
C SER A 76 -22.38 -7.37 -0.39
N ASN A 77 -22.76 -6.14 -0.76
CA ASN A 77 -23.91 -5.88 -1.63
C ASN A 77 -23.64 -6.05 -3.14
N THR A 78 -22.38 -6.26 -3.56
CA THR A 78 -22.03 -6.23 -4.99
C THR A 78 -22.31 -7.52 -5.78
N ALA A 79 -23.10 -8.43 -5.23
CA ALA A 79 -23.63 -9.57 -5.97
C ALA A 79 -24.74 -9.15 -6.95
N GLY A 80 -24.36 -8.62 -8.12
CA GLY A 80 -25.12 -8.87 -9.36
C GLY A 80 -26.13 -7.83 -9.88
N THR A 81 -26.01 -6.53 -9.62
CA THR A 81 -26.91 -5.53 -10.27
C THR A 81 -26.17 -4.34 -10.89
N GLY A 82 -26.52 -4.01 -12.15
CA GLY A 82 -25.86 -3.01 -13.01
C GLY A 82 -25.98 -1.54 -12.58
N SER A 83 -26.56 -1.26 -11.42
CA SER A 83 -26.61 0.06 -10.81
C SER A 83 -26.47 -0.06 -9.30
N LEU A 84 -25.29 0.33 -8.79
CA LEU A 84 -25.00 0.31 -7.37
C LEU A 84 -25.68 1.51 -6.71
N HIS A 85 -26.76 1.23 -5.99
CA HIS A 85 -27.52 2.19 -5.21
C HIS A 85 -27.27 1.94 -3.72
N LEU A 86 -26.51 2.83 -3.08
CA LEU A 86 -26.19 2.73 -1.66
C LEU A 86 -26.97 3.81 -0.92
N PHE A 87 -28.24 3.53 -0.67
CA PHE A 87 -29.10 4.39 0.13
C PHE A 87 -28.94 4.01 1.61
N GLY A 88 -28.44 4.96 2.40
CA GLY A 88 -28.31 4.77 3.85
C GLY A 88 -29.46 5.39 4.66
N GLU A 89 -29.85 6.63 4.34
CA GLU A 89 -30.78 7.41 5.15
C GLU A 89 -31.89 8.00 4.25
N GLU A 90 -33.16 7.81 4.63
CA GLU A 90 -34.30 8.40 3.92
C GLU A 90 -34.41 9.89 4.22
N ALA A 91 -34.76 10.68 3.19
CA ALA A 91 -34.92 12.12 3.32
C ALA A 91 -36.14 12.46 4.19
N LYS A 92 -35.93 12.90 5.43
CA LYS A 92 -37.02 13.26 6.37
C LYS A 92 -37.77 14.53 5.97
N GLN A 93 -37.10 15.46 5.26
CA GLN A 93 -37.68 16.73 4.84
C GLN A 93 -37.12 17.11 3.48
N LYS A 94 -37.98 17.28 2.46
CA LYS A 94 -37.54 17.77 1.15
C LYS A 94 -37.07 19.21 1.26
N VAL A 95 -35.90 19.49 0.71
CA VAL A 95 -35.36 20.86 0.67
C VAL A 95 -36.23 21.73 -0.24
N GLY A 96 -36.85 22.76 0.35
CA GLY A 96 -37.62 23.74 -0.40
C GLY A 96 -36.70 24.66 -1.21
N TRP A 97 -37.25 25.30 -2.26
CA TRP A 97 -36.47 26.22 -3.11
C TRP A 97 -35.86 27.39 -2.32
N TRP A 98 -36.56 27.88 -1.29
CA TRP A 98 -36.08 28.92 -0.38
C TRP A 98 -34.87 28.45 0.43
N ASP A 99 -34.96 27.25 1.02
CA ASP A 99 -33.85 26.67 1.79
C ASP A 99 -32.64 26.41 0.89
N ALA A 100 -32.88 25.90 -0.32
CA ALA A 100 -31.86 25.64 -1.32
C ALA A 100 -31.03 26.90 -1.67
N ARG A 101 -31.68 28.07 -1.65
CA ARG A 101 -31.06 29.32 -2.06
C ARG A 101 -30.31 30.03 -0.93
N PHE A 102 -30.82 29.97 0.31
CA PHE A 102 -30.34 30.83 1.40
C PHE A 102 -29.76 30.07 2.59
N LYS A 103 -30.15 28.81 2.81
CA LYS A 103 -29.76 28.04 4.00
C LYS A 103 -28.79 26.90 3.69
N LEU A 104 -28.63 26.53 2.42
CA LEU A 104 -27.66 25.52 2.05
C LEU A 104 -26.23 26.06 2.02
N PRO A 105 -25.25 25.22 2.39
CA PRO A 105 -23.86 25.52 2.13
C PRO A 105 -23.61 25.60 0.63
N SER A 106 -22.63 26.42 0.24
CA SER A 106 -22.29 26.58 -1.17
C SER A 106 -21.88 25.25 -1.80
N GLU A 107 -22.31 24.97 -3.03
CA GLU A 107 -21.91 23.75 -3.75
C GLU A 107 -20.39 23.66 -3.87
N LYS A 108 -19.70 24.79 -4.02
CA LYS A 108 -18.23 24.86 -4.09
C LYS A 108 -17.57 24.28 -2.85
N ALA A 109 -18.02 24.67 -1.65
CA ALA A 109 -17.46 24.16 -0.39
C ALA A 109 -17.75 22.67 -0.20
N VAL A 110 -19.01 22.28 -0.44
CA VAL A 110 -19.44 20.88 -0.27
C VAL A 110 -18.72 19.96 -1.25
N ARG A 111 -18.57 20.39 -2.51
CA ARG A 111 -17.82 19.64 -3.53
C ARG A 111 -16.34 19.54 -3.19
N ALA A 112 -15.72 20.60 -2.66
CA ALA A 112 -14.32 20.56 -2.24
C ALA A 112 -14.11 19.58 -1.09
N ALA A 113 -14.96 19.64 -0.06
CA ALA A 113 -14.92 18.70 1.07
C ALA A 113 -15.11 17.24 0.61
N LEU A 114 -16.09 16.99 -0.26
CA LEU A 114 -16.32 15.66 -0.81
C LEU A 114 -15.17 15.19 -1.70
N GLN A 115 -14.58 16.07 -2.51
CA GLN A 115 -13.50 15.71 -3.43
C GLN A 115 -12.24 15.29 -2.68
N ARG A 116 -11.94 15.89 -1.52
CA ARG A 116 -10.84 15.46 -0.65
C ARG A 116 -10.96 14.00 -0.24
N ARG A 117 -12.18 13.56 0.08
CA ARG A 117 -12.51 12.20 0.53
C ARG A 117 -12.56 11.16 -0.59
N LEU A 118 -12.58 11.58 -1.85
CA LEU A 118 -12.72 10.67 -2.98
C LEU A 118 -11.35 10.38 -3.61
N PRO A 119 -11.08 9.12 -3.96
CA PRO A 119 -9.88 8.79 -4.73
C PRO A 119 -9.95 9.36 -6.15
N ASP A 120 -8.79 9.57 -6.77
CA ASP A 120 -8.66 10.24 -8.07
C ASP A 120 -9.34 9.52 -9.24
N TYR A 121 -9.59 8.20 -9.09
CA TYR A 121 -10.32 7.39 -10.06
C TYR A 121 -11.85 7.57 -9.97
N LEU A 122 -12.36 8.37 -9.04
CA LEU A 122 -13.77 8.76 -8.95
C LEU A 122 -13.93 10.28 -9.12
N ARG A 123 -14.98 10.68 -9.83
CA ARG A 123 -15.36 12.10 -9.95
C ARG A 123 -16.81 12.34 -9.55
N ILE A 124 -17.06 13.50 -8.96
CA ILE A 124 -18.40 13.96 -8.59
C ILE A 124 -19.13 14.45 -9.85
N ALA A 125 -20.05 13.64 -10.38
CA ALA A 125 -20.85 13.98 -11.55
C ALA A 125 -22.06 14.87 -11.20
N ALA A 126 -22.69 14.64 -10.05
CA ALA A 126 -23.77 15.49 -9.55
C ALA A 126 -23.83 15.45 -8.02
N LEU A 127 -24.31 16.54 -7.43
CA LEU A 127 -24.55 16.69 -6.01
C LEU A 127 -25.95 17.28 -5.83
N ARG A 128 -26.84 16.59 -5.13
CA ARG A 128 -28.22 17.06 -4.90
C ARG A 128 -28.57 17.00 -3.42
N PRO A 129 -28.99 18.12 -2.80
CA PRO A 129 -29.44 18.11 -1.41
C PRO A 129 -30.78 17.38 -1.31
N LEU A 130 -30.87 16.41 -0.40
CA LEU A 130 -32.07 15.62 -0.13
C LEU A 130 -32.84 16.14 1.07
N SER A 131 -32.14 16.44 2.17
CA SER A 131 -32.73 17.01 3.38
C SER A 131 -31.79 17.99 4.07
N LEU A 132 -32.40 18.95 4.77
CA LEU A 132 -31.73 19.98 5.56
C LEU A 132 -32.24 19.90 7.00
N THR A 133 -31.33 19.91 7.96
CA THR A 133 -31.65 20.00 9.39
C THR A 133 -30.86 21.15 9.99
N PRO A 134 -31.51 22.18 10.55
CA PRO A 134 -30.81 23.25 11.28
C PRO A 134 -30.04 22.67 12.48
N GLY A 135 -28.88 23.26 12.81
CA GLY A 135 -28.16 22.91 14.04
C GLY A 135 -28.98 23.26 15.29
N GLU A 136 -28.77 22.52 16.39
CA GLU A 136 -29.52 22.70 17.66
C GLU A 136 -29.40 24.13 18.21
N ASP A 137 -28.21 24.73 18.10
CA ASP A 137 -27.93 26.10 18.59
C ASP A 137 -28.25 27.20 17.56
N GLY A 138 -28.83 26.83 16.40
CA GLY A 138 -29.00 27.74 15.26
C GLY A 138 -27.70 28.03 14.50
N ASP A 139 -26.56 27.59 15.02
CA ASP A 139 -25.25 27.70 14.38
C ASP A 139 -25.03 26.53 13.42
N GLY A 140 -25.17 26.85 12.12
CA GLY A 140 -24.90 25.93 11.03
C GLY A 140 -26.06 25.01 10.66
N VAL A 141 -25.77 24.10 9.74
CA VAL A 141 -26.74 23.19 9.12
C VAL A 141 -26.15 21.82 8.87
N ALA A 142 -26.97 20.79 9.08
CA ALA A 142 -26.71 19.43 8.61
C ALA A 142 -27.47 19.19 7.29
N VAL A 143 -26.80 18.58 6.32
CA VAL A 143 -27.39 18.34 4.99
C VAL A 143 -27.09 16.93 4.51
N LEU A 144 -28.13 16.20 4.11
CA LEU A 144 -28.00 14.92 3.42
C LEU A 144 -27.98 15.16 1.92
N TYR A 145 -27.01 14.58 1.21
CA TYR A 145 -26.86 14.69 -0.24
C TYR A 145 -27.03 13.34 -0.93
N ALA A 146 -27.70 13.34 -2.08
CA ALA A 146 -27.53 12.34 -3.11
C ALA A 146 -26.33 12.74 -3.98
N VAL A 147 -25.33 11.87 -4.01
CA VAL A 147 -24.09 12.06 -4.75
C VAL A 147 -24.08 11.09 -5.91
N LYS A 148 -23.97 11.62 -7.13
CA LYS A 148 -23.68 10.80 -8.31
C LYS A 148 -22.19 10.80 -8.57
N LEU A 149 -21.55 9.67 -8.37
CA LEU A 149 -20.13 9.44 -8.66
C LEU A 149 -20.01 8.81 -10.04
N LYS A 150 -18.98 9.17 -10.80
CA LYS A 150 -18.65 8.54 -12.09
C LYS A 150 -17.22 8.02 -12.05
N ALA A 151 -17.05 6.75 -12.40
CA ALA A 151 -15.76 6.09 -12.43
C ALA A 151 -14.93 6.56 -13.63
N ARG A 152 -13.67 6.92 -13.40
CA ARG A 152 -12.67 7.23 -14.44
C ARG A 152 -11.91 5.99 -14.91
N ASP A 153 -11.88 4.97 -14.07
CA ASP A 153 -11.27 3.68 -14.31
C ASP A 153 -12.18 2.56 -13.78
N ASP A 154 -11.88 1.30 -14.08
CA ASP A 154 -12.56 0.17 -13.45
C ASP A 154 -12.22 0.14 -11.96
N VAL A 155 -13.25 0.00 -11.12
CA VAL A 155 -13.13 0.01 -9.65
C VAL A 155 -13.48 -1.38 -9.13
N TYR A 156 -12.58 -1.96 -8.35
CA TYR A 156 -12.69 -3.31 -7.81
C TYR A 156 -12.66 -3.30 -6.28
N ALA A 157 -13.34 -4.27 -5.67
CA ALA A 157 -13.04 -4.73 -4.32
C ALA A 157 -12.04 -5.88 -4.42
N VAL A 158 -10.86 -5.73 -3.85
CA VAL A 158 -9.77 -6.72 -3.89
C VAL A 158 -9.42 -7.16 -2.48
N SER A 159 -9.09 -8.44 -2.28
CA SER A 159 -8.57 -8.85 -0.97
C SER A 159 -7.12 -8.40 -0.80
N VAL A 160 -6.80 -8.06 0.44
CA VAL A 160 -5.46 -7.77 0.90
C VAL A 160 -5.10 -8.83 1.93
N VAL A 161 -3.98 -9.50 1.68
CA VAL A 161 -3.46 -10.54 2.57
C VAL A 161 -2.11 -10.12 3.11
N ALA A 162 -1.82 -10.52 4.34
CA ALA A 162 -0.44 -10.59 4.77
C ALA A 162 0.21 -11.65 3.88
N GLU A 163 1.20 -11.26 3.09
CA GLU A 163 1.85 -12.17 2.15
C GLU A 163 2.57 -13.24 3.00
N PRO A 164 2.13 -14.51 3.00
CA PRO A 164 3.00 -15.55 3.51
C PRO A 164 4.24 -15.52 2.62
N ALA A 165 5.43 -15.61 3.23
CA ALA A 165 6.72 -15.62 2.54
C ALA A 165 6.54 -16.22 1.13
N PRO A 166 6.79 -15.45 0.06
CA PRO A 166 6.37 -15.89 -1.26
C PRO A 166 6.98 -17.26 -1.51
N THR A 167 6.37 -18.03 -2.40
CA THR A 167 6.92 -19.29 -2.94
C THR A 167 8.25 -19.08 -3.69
N LEU A 168 9.00 -18.03 -3.37
CA LEU A 168 10.45 -17.98 -3.46
C LEU A 168 10.98 -19.31 -2.89
N ALA A 169 11.61 -20.06 -3.78
CA ALA A 169 12.27 -21.32 -3.48
C ALA A 169 13.26 -21.19 -2.31
N PRO A 170 13.78 -22.31 -1.77
CA PRO A 170 14.13 -22.43 -0.35
C PRO A 170 14.89 -21.21 0.17
N MET A 171 14.16 -20.36 0.89
CA MET A 171 14.70 -19.15 1.50
C MET A 171 15.46 -19.54 2.79
N PRO A 172 16.60 -18.89 3.10
CA PRO A 172 17.25 -19.07 4.39
C PRO A 172 16.28 -18.72 5.53
N SER A 173 16.25 -19.53 6.60
CA SER A 173 15.35 -19.31 7.75
C SER A 173 15.56 -17.95 8.44
N LEU A 174 16.76 -17.37 8.34
CA LEU A 174 17.07 -16.02 8.84
C LEU A 174 16.43 -14.90 8.00
N ALA A 175 16.10 -15.17 6.73
CA ALA A 175 15.50 -14.21 5.81
C ALA A 175 13.97 -14.25 5.82
N GLU A 176 13.36 -15.40 6.14
CA GLU A 176 11.90 -15.60 6.21
C GLU A 176 11.15 -14.50 7.00
N PRO A 177 11.54 -14.14 8.25
CA PRO A 177 10.84 -13.11 9.00
C PRO A 177 11.01 -11.68 8.45
N LEU A 178 11.91 -11.48 7.47
CA LEU A 178 12.14 -10.16 6.86
C LEU A 178 11.10 -9.82 5.80
N VAL A 179 10.34 -10.81 5.30
CA VAL A 179 9.28 -10.58 4.31
C VAL A 179 8.19 -9.65 4.87
N ASP A 180 7.86 -9.77 6.16
CA ASP A 180 6.88 -8.93 6.85
C ASP A 180 7.26 -7.44 6.87
N LEU A 181 8.53 -7.12 6.58
CA LEU A 181 9.06 -5.76 6.51
C LEU A 181 9.09 -5.19 5.09
N LEU A 182 8.76 -6.00 4.07
CA LEU A 182 8.78 -5.55 2.69
C LEU A 182 7.61 -4.63 2.37
N VAL A 183 7.90 -3.52 1.70
CA VAL A 183 6.87 -2.66 1.12
C VAL A 183 6.52 -3.25 -0.25
N LEU A 184 5.44 -4.03 -0.31
CA LEU A 184 5.02 -4.71 -1.54
C LEU A 184 4.13 -3.80 -2.40
N ALA A 185 3.32 -2.94 -1.78
CA ALA A 185 2.57 -1.89 -2.47
C ALA A 185 2.70 -0.54 -1.75
N ASP A 186 2.65 0.54 -2.53
CA ASP A 186 2.94 1.91 -2.09
C ASP A 186 1.88 2.52 -1.15
N ASP A 187 0.71 1.91 -1.07
CA ASP A 187 -0.44 2.31 -0.27
C ASP A 187 -0.86 1.25 0.77
N LEU A 188 -0.14 0.12 0.83
CA LEU A 188 -0.36 -0.94 1.83
C LEU A 188 0.70 -0.93 2.93
N PRO A 189 0.35 -1.40 4.15
CA PRO A 189 1.34 -1.63 5.19
C PRO A 189 2.39 -2.65 4.74
N PRO A 190 3.61 -2.61 5.32
CA PRO A 190 4.64 -3.60 5.03
C PRO A 190 4.15 -5.04 5.27
N GLY A 191 4.59 -5.96 4.42
CA GLY A 191 4.20 -7.37 4.45
C GLY A 191 2.80 -7.67 3.90
N PHE A 192 2.08 -6.68 3.35
CA PHE A 192 0.77 -6.90 2.73
C PHE A 192 0.82 -6.73 1.22
N ALA A 193 0.08 -7.57 0.50
CA ALA A 193 -0.08 -7.51 -0.95
C ALA A 193 -1.55 -7.67 -1.35
N TYR A 194 -1.85 -7.22 -2.57
CA TYR A 194 -3.15 -7.43 -3.20
C TYR A 194 -3.25 -8.85 -3.76
N ARG A 195 -4.45 -9.43 -3.73
CA ARG A 195 -4.79 -10.66 -4.46
C ARG A 195 -5.68 -10.35 -5.66
N PRO A 196 -5.12 -9.90 -6.80
CA PRO A 196 -5.92 -9.47 -7.94
C PRO A 196 -6.81 -10.59 -8.52
N ASP A 197 -6.47 -11.86 -8.28
CA ASP A 197 -7.23 -13.02 -8.75
C ASP A 197 -8.63 -13.13 -8.11
N ASP A 198 -8.85 -12.54 -6.93
CA ASP A 198 -10.13 -12.58 -6.22
C ASP A 198 -10.94 -11.28 -6.31
N ARG A 199 -10.51 -10.36 -7.19
CA ARG A 199 -11.13 -9.04 -7.34
C ARG A 199 -12.58 -9.13 -7.82
N THR A 200 -13.42 -8.27 -7.28
CA THR A 200 -14.83 -8.14 -7.66
C THR A 200 -15.07 -6.76 -8.24
N LEU A 201 -15.54 -6.68 -9.49
CA LEU A 201 -15.83 -5.40 -10.15
C LEU A 201 -17.01 -4.70 -9.45
N LEU A 202 -16.79 -3.49 -8.94
CA LEU A 202 -17.80 -2.65 -8.33
C LEU A 202 -18.40 -1.67 -9.33
N LEU A 203 -17.54 -1.00 -10.12
CA LEU A 203 -17.94 -0.03 -11.14
C LEU A 203 -17.03 -0.16 -12.36
N ALA A 204 -17.63 -0.33 -13.53
CA ALA A 204 -16.88 -0.22 -14.78
C ALA A 204 -16.53 1.24 -15.08
N LYS A 205 -15.45 1.45 -15.84
CA LYS A 205 -15.02 2.76 -16.33
C LYS A 205 -16.18 3.48 -17.03
N GLY A 206 -16.45 4.71 -16.58
CA GLY A 206 -17.54 5.53 -17.10
C GLY A 206 -18.92 5.23 -16.49
N GLN A 207 -19.10 4.11 -15.78
CA GLN A 207 -20.32 3.82 -15.01
C GLN A 207 -20.47 4.85 -13.89
N SER A 208 -21.73 5.08 -13.49
CA SER A 208 -22.04 5.96 -12.37
C SER A 208 -22.64 5.18 -11.21
N ALA A 209 -22.31 5.54 -9.99
CA ALA A 209 -22.95 5.10 -8.77
C ALA A 209 -23.70 6.27 -8.12
N GLU A 210 -24.81 5.97 -7.46
CA GLU A 210 -25.53 6.96 -6.66
C GLU A 210 -25.48 6.53 -5.19
N VAL A 211 -24.96 7.42 -4.35
CA VAL A 211 -24.74 7.16 -2.93
C VAL A 211 -25.25 8.33 -2.10
N THR A 212 -25.69 8.06 -0.87
CA THR A 212 -26.01 9.11 0.09
C THR A 212 -24.77 9.50 0.89
N TRP A 213 -24.58 10.80 1.08
CA TRP A 213 -23.49 11.37 1.88
C TRP A 213 -24.01 12.50 2.76
N LYS A 214 -23.56 12.56 4.02
CA LYS A 214 -24.09 13.48 5.02
C LYS A 214 -23.01 14.47 5.44
N VAL A 215 -23.34 15.75 5.32
CA VAL A 215 -22.61 16.82 5.99
C VAL A 215 -23.29 17.02 7.34
N ASN A 216 -22.60 16.66 8.41
CA ASN A 216 -23.12 16.75 9.77
C ASN A 216 -23.18 18.20 10.24
N GLN A 217 -22.21 19.02 9.83
CA GLN A 217 -22.18 20.43 10.18
C GLN A 217 -21.48 21.24 9.09
N ALA A 218 -22.19 22.24 8.58
CA ALA A 218 -21.63 23.33 7.80
C ALA A 218 -22.00 24.66 8.46
N VAL A 219 -21.03 25.55 8.62
CA VAL A 219 -21.21 26.86 9.26
C VAL A 219 -20.91 27.97 8.28
N LYS A 220 -21.49 29.15 8.53
CA LYS A 220 -21.25 30.34 7.74
C LYS A 220 -20.44 31.32 8.59
N GLU A 221 -19.16 31.41 8.31
CA GLU A 221 -18.23 32.32 9.00
C GLU A 221 -17.81 33.44 8.05
N GLU A 222 -17.95 34.70 8.49
CA GLU A 222 -17.57 35.88 7.69
C GLU A 222 -18.21 35.91 6.29
N GLY A 223 -19.41 35.34 6.14
CA GLY A 223 -20.10 35.25 4.86
C GLY A 223 -19.69 34.07 3.97
N VAL A 224 -18.70 33.28 4.37
CA VAL A 224 -18.19 32.11 3.65
C VAL A 224 -18.70 30.83 4.28
N TRP A 225 -19.22 29.92 3.47
CA TRP A 225 -19.60 28.58 3.94
C TRP A 225 -18.37 27.68 4.11
N LYS A 226 -18.28 27.04 5.28
CA LYS A 226 -17.27 26.05 5.63
C LYS A 226 -17.95 24.73 6.02
N VAL A 227 -17.39 23.62 5.56
CA VAL A 227 -17.82 22.28 5.97
C VAL A 227 -16.92 21.86 7.14
N ILE A 228 -17.52 21.69 8.31
CA ILE A 228 -16.82 21.47 9.59
C ILE A 228 -16.82 19.99 9.94
N ASP A 229 -17.91 19.29 9.64
CA ASP A 229 -18.04 17.87 9.87
C ASP A 229 -18.84 17.22 8.74
N ALA A 230 -18.29 16.16 8.16
CA ALA A 230 -18.99 15.26 7.28
C ALA A 230 -18.72 13.79 7.64
N ASP A 231 -19.67 12.94 7.29
CA ASP A 231 -19.51 11.49 7.37
C ASP A 231 -18.53 10.97 6.31
N PRO A 232 -17.88 9.81 6.54
CA PRO A 232 -17.13 9.16 5.47
C PRO A 232 -18.04 8.69 4.33
N ILE A 233 -17.53 8.63 3.10
CA ILE A 233 -18.26 8.14 1.93
C ILE A 233 -17.88 6.68 1.59
N HIS A 234 -18.79 5.92 0.96
CA HIS A 234 -18.61 4.49 0.67
C HIS A 234 -17.32 4.14 -0.11
N PHE A 235 -16.83 5.08 -0.94
CA PHE A 235 -15.63 4.89 -1.75
C PHE A 235 -14.42 5.68 -1.23
N GLU A 236 -14.47 6.13 0.03
CA GLU A 236 -13.37 6.89 0.62
C GLU A 236 -12.13 6.01 0.78
N ALA A 237 -11.03 6.45 0.16
CA ALA A 237 -9.72 5.83 0.30
C ALA A 237 -8.91 6.65 1.32
N ASN A 238 -8.90 6.18 2.57
CA ASN A 238 -8.18 6.84 3.65
C ASN A 238 -7.10 5.90 4.20
N GLY A 239 -5.83 6.23 3.92
CA GLY A 239 -4.71 5.37 4.28
C GLY A 239 -4.62 5.06 5.77
N ALA A 240 -4.99 5.99 6.67
CA ALA A 240 -4.99 5.72 8.10
C ALA A 240 -6.09 4.74 8.52
N TYR A 241 -7.27 4.80 7.90
CA TYR A 241 -8.36 3.87 8.19
C TYR A 241 -8.04 2.48 7.64
N GLU A 242 -7.58 2.40 6.40
CA GLU A 242 -7.18 1.16 5.76
C GLU A 242 -6.01 0.50 6.51
N TYR A 243 -5.02 1.29 6.95
CA TYR A 243 -3.96 0.79 7.83
C TYR A 243 -4.53 0.20 9.12
N GLY A 244 -5.46 0.90 9.79
CA GLY A 244 -6.08 0.42 11.02
C GLY A 244 -6.86 -0.89 10.83
N LEU A 245 -7.55 -1.04 9.70
CA LEU A 245 -8.24 -2.27 9.31
C LEU A 245 -7.26 -3.43 9.10
N LEU A 246 -6.16 -3.19 8.38
CA LEU A 246 -5.18 -4.23 8.03
C LEU A 246 -4.29 -4.64 9.20
N ASP A 247 -3.82 -3.68 10.00
CA ASP A 247 -2.97 -3.96 11.17
C ASP A 247 -3.71 -4.81 12.20
N GLY A 248 -5.02 -4.60 12.37
CA GLY A 248 -5.89 -5.46 13.18
C GLY A 248 -5.96 -6.91 12.67
N ASN A 249 -5.89 -7.10 11.35
CA ASN A 249 -6.05 -8.40 10.68
C ASN A 249 -4.78 -9.25 10.59
N ARG A 250 -3.60 -8.74 10.97
CA ARG A 250 -2.36 -9.53 11.04
C ARG A 250 -2.48 -10.79 11.91
N LYS A 251 -3.49 -10.88 12.78
CA LYS A 251 -3.71 -11.98 13.75
C LYS A 251 -4.62 -13.11 13.25
N GLY A 252 -4.62 -13.42 11.95
CA GLY A 252 -5.35 -14.57 11.39
C GLY A 252 -6.84 -14.35 11.15
N THR A 253 -7.25 -13.09 10.96
CA THR A 253 -8.61 -12.69 10.58
C THR A 253 -8.79 -12.85 9.06
N PRO A 254 -10.00 -13.09 8.52
CA PRO A 254 -10.23 -13.13 7.07
C PRO A 254 -9.65 -11.90 6.37
N ALA A 255 -9.17 -12.10 5.14
CA ALA A 255 -8.57 -11.07 4.31
C ALA A 255 -9.47 -9.82 4.26
N ALA A 256 -8.90 -8.65 4.57
CA ALA A 256 -9.62 -7.39 4.40
C ALA A 256 -9.84 -7.17 2.91
N ARG A 257 -10.95 -6.55 2.53
CA ARG A 257 -11.18 -6.15 1.14
C ARG A 257 -11.14 -4.65 1.05
N LEU A 258 -10.26 -4.14 0.18
CA LEU A 258 -10.13 -2.72 -0.10
C LEU A 258 -10.65 -2.40 -1.50
N ILE A 259 -11.07 -1.16 -1.69
CA ILE A 259 -11.54 -0.65 -2.98
C ILE A 259 -10.37 -0.02 -3.72
N ARG A 260 -10.09 -0.46 -4.95
CA ARG A 260 -8.98 0.04 -5.79
C ARG A 260 -9.35 0.15 -7.26
N SER A 261 -8.66 1.03 -8.00
CA SER A 261 -8.75 1.07 -9.46
C SER A 261 -7.94 -0.04 -10.12
N ALA A 262 -8.23 -0.36 -11.38
CA ALA A 262 -7.41 -1.25 -12.19
C ALA A 262 -5.93 -0.84 -12.18
N ASP A 263 -5.67 0.45 -12.44
CA ASP A 263 -4.32 1.04 -12.47
C ASP A 263 -3.57 0.88 -11.14
N ALA A 264 -4.27 1.04 -10.01
CA ALA A 264 -3.68 0.86 -8.68
C ALA A 264 -3.29 -0.62 -8.44
N LEU A 265 -4.11 -1.57 -8.90
CA LEU A 265 -3.81 -3.01 -8.80
C LEU A 265 -2.61 -3.39 -9.68
N GLU A 266 -2.52 -2.87 -10.89
CA GLU A 266 -1.40 -3.11 -11.80
C GLU A 266 -0.09 -2.53 -11.23
N THR A 267 -0.15 -1.30 -10.72
CA THR A 267 0.99 -0.65 -10.05
C THR A 267 1.41 -1.42 -8.80
N GLY A 268 0.45 -1.88 -8.00
CA GLY A 268 0.69 -2.72 -6.82
C GLY A 268 1.40 -4.03 -7.17
N ALA A 269 0.94 -4.74 -8.20
CA ALA A 269 1.56 -6.00 -8.64
C ALA A 269 2.98 -5.78 -9.20
N ALA A 270 3.22 -4.69 -9.92
CA ALA A 270 4.54 -4.33 -10.42
C ALA A 270 5.51 -3.97 -9.27
N SER A 271 5.02 -3.22 -8.28
CA SER A 271 5.76 -2.90 -7.05
C SER A 271 6.12 -4.16 -6.28
N GLU A 272 5.17 -5.08 -6.09
CA GLU A 272 5.37 -6.35 -5.39
C GLU A 272 6.47 -7.17 -6.06
N LYS A 273 6.37 -7.38 -7.38
CA LYS A 273 7.38 -8.11 -8.15
C LYS A 273 8.77 -7.48 -8.01
N THR A 274 8.85 -6.15 -8.04
CA THR A 274 10.11 -5.41 -7.90
C THR A 274 10.70 -5.57 -6.50
N ALA A 275 9.86 -5.44 -5.46
CA ALA A 275 10.26 -5.58 -4.07
C ALA A 275 10.77 -7.00 -3.77
N LEU A 276 10.06 -8.04 -4.26
CA LEU A 276 10.46 -9.43 -4.09
C LEU A 276 11.74 -9.79 -4.84
N ALA A 277 11.90 -9.29 -6.08
CA ALA A 277 13.12 -9.49 -6.85
C ALA A 277 14.33 -8.83 -6.16
N GLY A 278 14.19 -7.58 -5.71
CA GLY A 278 15.23 -6.87 -4.98
C GLY A 278 15.57 -7.53 -3.63
N PHE A 279 14.55 -8.07 -2.95
CA PHE A 279 14.76 -8.85 -1.73
C PHE A 279 15.56 -10.12 -1.99
N GLY A 280 15.17 -10.91 -3.00
CA GLY A 280 15.87 -12.13 -3.40
C GLY A 280 17.32 -11.87 -3.82
N GLU A 281 17.58 -10.81 -4.59
CA GLU A 281 18.94 -10.39 -4.95
C GLU A 281 19.78 -10.07 -3.71
N ARG A 282 19.22 -9.29 -2.77
CA ARG A 282 19.92 -8.90 -1.55
C ARG A 282 20.24 -10.08 -0.66
N VAL A 283 19.30 -11.02 -0.50
CA VAL A 283 19.53 -12.29 0.21
C VAL A 283 20.61 -13.11 -0.48
N GLY A 284 20.59 -13.21 -1.81
CA GLY A 284 21.63 -13.91 -2.58
C GLY A 284 23.03 -13.33 -2.39
N VAL A 285 23.16 -12.00 -2.28
CA VAL A 285 24.43 -11.33 -1.95
C VAL A 285 24.91 -11.69 -0.54
N ILE A 286 24.00 -11.68 0.45
CA ILE A 286 24.32 -12.07 1.84
C ILE A 286 24.80 -13.52 1.90
N GLU A 287 24.08 -14.45 1.27
CA GLU A 287 24.46 -15.87 1.22
C GLU A 287 25.82 -16.08 0.56
N LYS A 288 26.11 -15.34 -0.52
CA LYS A 288 27.44 -15.37 -1.15
C LYS A 288 28.53 -14.91 -0.18
N GLN A 289 28.30 -13.81 0.54
CA GLN A 289 29.25 -13.28 1.54
C GLN A 289 29.48 -14.27 2.69
N ILE A 290 28.43 -14.92 3.18
CA ILE A 290 28.53 -15.98 4.21
C ILE A 290 29.36 -17.15 3.67
N GLY A 291 29.10 -17.60 2.44
CA GLY A 291 29.84 -18.68 1.81
C GLY A 291 31.33 -18.36 1.58
N ASP A 292 31.65 -17.14 1.14
CA ASP A 292 33.03 -16.65 1.00
C ASP A 292 33.75 -16.60 2.34
N PHE A 293 33.08 -16.05 3.38
CA PHE A 293 33.62 -15.98 4.73
C PHE A 293 33.89 -17.37 5.33
N ARG A 294 32.94 -18.30 5.16
CA ARG A 294 33.11 -19.69 5.61
C ARG A 294 34.29 -20.38 4.93
N ARG A 295 34.44 -20.22 3.61
CA ARG A 295 35.59 -20.75 2.86
C ARG A 295 36.91 -20.20 3.37
N ALA A 296 36.98 -18.89 3.62
CA ALA A 296 38.18 -18.26 4.19
C ALA A 296 38.51 -18.83 5.58
N LYS A 297 37.52 -18.98 6.45
CA LYS A 297 37.71 -19.55 7.80
C LYS A 297 38.09 -21.03 7.80
N LEU A 298 37.52 -21.82 6.89
CA LEU A 298 37.91 -23.23 6.74
C LEU A 298 39.31 -23.40 6.16
N ALA A 299 39.81 -22.44 5.35
CA ALA A 299 41.18 -22.46 4.86
C ALA A 299 42.23 -22.21 5.97
N GLU A 300 41.84 -21.59 7.09
CA GLU A 300 42.69 -21.43 8.28
C GLU A 300 42.76 -22.71 9.14
N VAL A 301 41.86 -23.69 8.90
CA VAL A 301 41.82 -24.93 9.68
C VAL A 301 43.00 -25.83 9.27
N PRO A 302 43.85 -26.28 10.21
CA PRO A 302 44.98 -27.15 9.90
C PRO A 302 44.57 -28.46 9.24
N ASP A 303 45.30 -28.86 8.20
CA ASP A 303 45.16 -30.19 7.59
C ASP A 303 45.60 -31.27 8.58
N ALA A 304 44.73 -32.25 8.84
CA ALA A 304 45.13 -33.47 9.53
C ALA A 304 45.91 -34.36 8.55
N ARG A 305 47.24 -34.26 8.57
CA ARG A 305 48.09 -35.17 7.81
C ARG A 305 48.31 -36.43 8.63
N ARG A 306 47.83 -37.56 8.13
CA ARG A 306 48.32 -38.85 8.61
C ARG A 306 49.75 -38.96 8.09
N ASP A 307 50.73 -38.73 8.96
CA ASP A 307 52.12 -39.03 8.65
C ASP A 307 52.25 -40.54 8.45
N THR A 308 51.96 -40.97 7.23
CA THR A 308 52.35 -42.29 6.73
C THR A 308 53.84 -42.24 6.44
N SER A 309 54.63 -41.97 7.49
CA SER A 309 56.04 -42.27 7.46
C SER A 309 56.11 -43.77 7.15
N LYS A 310 56.60 -44.10 5.95
CA LYS A 310 56.92 -45.46 5.56
C LYS A 310 57.95 -45.97 6.56
N PHE A 311 57.47 -46.61 7.61
CA PHE A 311 58.30 -47.32 8.55
C PHE A 311 58.81 -48.58 7.83
N GLY A 312 60.09 -48.57 7.47
CA GLY A 312 60.84 -49.78 7.09
C GLY A 312 61.02 -50.05 5.60
N GLY A 313 61.74 -49.18 4.89
CA GLY A 313 62.46 -49.57 3.66
C GLY A 313 63.94 -49.40 3.90
N ASN A 314 64.64 -50.48 4.28
CA ASN A 314 66.11 -50.51 4.32
C ASN A 314 66.65 -50.05 2.96
N GLY A 315 67.62 -49.14 3.00
CA GLY A 315 68.26 -48.62 1.81
C GLY A 315 68.97 -49.71 1.01
N SER A 316 68.87 -49.61 -0.31
CA SER A 316 70.01 -49.59 -1.22
C SER A 316 69.46 -49.59 -2.66
N GLY A 317 69.70 -48.50 -3.40
CA GLY A 317 69.63 -48.51 -4.87
C GLY A 317 68.72 -47.45 -5.49
N GLU A 318 69.35 -46.34 -5.88
CA GLU A 318 69.02 -45.45 -7.01
C GLU A 318 67.83 -44.46 -6.96
N PRO A 319 68.06 -43.19 -7.37
CA PRO A 319 67.04 -42.14 -7.38
C PRO A 319 66.29 -42.14 -8.72
N THR A 320 65.18 -42.88 -8.81
CA THR A 320 64.29 -42.76 -9.96
C THR A 320 63.25 -41.67 -9.69
N LYS A 321 63.45 -40.54 -10.37
CA LYS A 321 62.40 -39.53 -10.64
C LYS A 321 61.10 -40.21 -11.06
N THR A 322 59.98 -39.54 -10.81
CA THR A 322 58.64 -39.78 -11.37
C THR A 322 57.71 -40.58 -10.47
N GLY A 323 56.78 -39.86 -9.86
CA GLY A 323 55.71 -40.42 -9.05
C GLY A 323 54.99 -39.33 -8.29
N MET A 324 54.53 -38.31 -9.01
CA MET A 324 53.56 -37.33 -8.54
C MET A 324 52.33 -38.11 -8.03
N ARG A 325 52.34 -38.46 -6.74
CA ARG A 325 51.17 -39.00 -6.05
C ARG A 325 50.24 -37.83 -5.76
N VAL A 326 49.44 -37.49 -6.76
CA VAL A 326 48.14 -36.86 -6.58
C VAL A 326 47.30 -37.87 -5.80
N GLY A 327 47.27 -37.70 -4.48
CA GLY A 327 46.56 -38.58 -3.55
C GLY A 327 45.60 -37.76 -2.71
N GLY A 328 44.40 -37.53 -3.25
CA GLY A 328 43.16 -37.29 -2.52
C GLY A 328 43.03 -36.00 -1.73
N GLY A 329 42.30 -35.01 -2.28
CA GLY A 329 41.72 -33.96 -1.44
C GLY A 329 41.48 -32.59 -2.06
N ALA A 330 41.58 -32.39 -3.37
CA ALA A 330 41.11 -31.16 -4.02
C ALA A 330 39.68 -31.37 -4.55
N VAL A 331 38.66 -31.02 -3.77
CA VAL A 331 37.32 -30.72 -4.32
C VAL A 331 37.22 -29.21 -4.45
N GLY A 332 37.97 -28.69 -5.41
CA GLY A 332 37.90 -27.32 -5.90
C GLY A 332 37.29 -27.33 -7.30
N GLY A 333 36.00 -26.99 -7.35
CA GLY A 333 35.28 -26.29 -8.43
C GLY A 333 35.54 -26.60 -9.90
N ALA A 334 34.49 -27.05 -10.59
CA ALA A 334 34.02 -26.59 -11.91
C ALA A 334 32.67 -27.30 -12.18
N GLY A 335 31.63 -26.72 -12.76
CA GLY A 335 31.43 -25.45 -13.41
C GLY A 335 29.95 -25.34 -13.80
N ILE A 336 29.55 -24.10 -14.04
CA ILE A 336 28.21 -23.62 -14.38
C ILE A 336 27.74 -24.11 -15.76
N GLY A 337 26.42 -24.23 -15.93
CA GLY A 337 25.72 -23.88 -17.18
C GLY A 337 24.83 -24.98 -17.75
N ALA A 338 23.71 -24.73 -18.41
CA ALA A 338 22.95 -23.52 -18.68
C ALA A 338 21.61 -23.96 -19.32
N LEU A 339 20.56 -23.16 -19.15
CA LEU A 339 19.54 -22.86 -20.17
C LEU A 339 18.86 -24.00 -20.95
N ALA A 340 17.62 -24.32 -20.58
CA ALA A 340 16.48 -24.65 -21.47
C ALA A 340 15.23 -24.84 -20.59
N GLY A 341 14.07 -24.20 -20.73
CA GLY A 341 13.53 -23.20 -21.65
C GLY A 341 11.99 -23.24 -21.49
N GLY A 342 11.36 -22.09 -21.23
CA GLY A 342 9.91 -21.87 -21.40
C GLY A 342 9.00 -21.99 -20.15
N GLY A 343 8.46 -20.85 -19.70
CA GLY A 343 7.32 -20.76 -18.78
C GLY A 343 7.61 -20.00 -17.48
N GLU A 344 6.70 -19.10 -17.10
CA GLU A 344 6.79 -18.04 -16.06
C GLU A 344 7.04 -18.47 -14.59
N GLY A 345 7.79 -19.55 -14.31
CA GLY A 345 7.95 -20.04 -12.94
C GLY A 345 9.22 -20.84 -12.60
N ALA A 346 10.30 -20.76 -13.37
CA ALA A 346 11.51 -21.55 -13.10
C ALA A 346 12.76 -20.67 -12.99
N GLY A 347 13.13 -20.30 -11.76
CA GLY A 347 14.26 -19.39 -11.55
C GLY A 347 14.94 -19.42 -10.19
N TRP A 348 14.70 -20.40 -9.31
CA TRP A 348 15.42 -20.51 -8.04
C TRP A 348 15.51 -21.99 -7.61
N GLY A 349 16.48 -22.73 -8.12
CA GLY A 349 16.56 -24.16 -7.84
C GLY A 349 17.93 -24.74 -8.11
N ALA A 350 18.97 -24.24 -7.44
CA ALA A 350 20.27 -24.90 -7.38
C ALA A 350 21.14 -24.31 -6.25
N LEU A 351 20.82 -24.64 -5.00
CA LEU A 351 21.84 -24.69 -3.95
C LEU A 351 21.77 -26.05 -3.27
N GLY A 352 22.40 -27.03 -3.92
CA GLY A 352 22.49 -28.40 -3.44
C GLY A 352 23.25 -28.48 -2.12
N GLY A 353 22.65 -29.15 -1.14
CA GLY A 353 23.31 -29.55 0.09
C GLY A 353 24.30 -30.69 -0.14
N ALA A 354 25.29 -30.79 0.75
CA ALA A 354 25.99 -32.02 1.13
C ALA A 354 26.97 -31.70 2.26
N VAL A 355 27.01 -32.51 3.32
CA VAL A 355 28.13 -33.44 3.62
C VAL A 355 27.64 -34.46 4.67
N LEU A 356 27.63 -35.74 4.27
CA LEU A 356 27.51 -36.93 5.11
C LEU A 356 28.85 -37.69 5.13
N GLY A 357 29.18 -38.27 6.29
CA GLY A 357 29.74 -39.63 6.39
C GLY A 357 31.24 -39.80 6.63
N GLY A 358 31.58 -40.78 7.49
CA GLY A 358 32.86 -41.49 7.40
C GLY A 358 33.43 -42.08 8.70
N ILE A 359 32.84 -43.16 9.21
CA ILE A 359 33.51 -44.10 10.14
C ILE A 359 34.39 -45.04 9.30
N TYR A 360 35.60 -45.35 9.77
CA TYR A 360 36.33 -46.56 9.34
C TYR A 360 37.17 -47.13 10.48
N ASP A 361 36.97 -48.42 10.73
CA ASP A 361 37.79 -49.31 11.55
C ASP A 361 38.46 -50.33 10.61
N ILE A 362 39.67 -50.82 10.93
CA ILE A 362 40.20 -52.14 10.56
C ILE A 362 41.55 -52.39 11.25
N VAL A 363 41.65 -53.64 11.73
CA VAL A 363 42.60 -54.28 12.65
C VAL A 363 43.88 -54.79 11.97
N SER A 364 45.03 -54.77 12.68
CA SER A 364 45.84 -55.98 13.01
C SER A 364 47.28 -55.71 13.52
N LYS A 365 47.74 -56.71 14.30
CA LYS A 365 48.78 -56.84 15.35
C LYS A 365 50.25 -56.56 14.96
N SER A 366 51.04 -56.02 15.90
CA SER A 366 52.28 -56.65 16.44
C SER A 366 52.85 -55.85 17.64
N ASN A 367 53.26 -56.54 18.71
CA ASN A 367 53.33 -56.02 20.09
C ASN A 367 54.36 -54.92 20.42
N ASP A 368 55.29 -54.58 19.51
CA ASP A 368 56.15 -53.38 19.65
C ASP A 368 55.81 -52.29 18.61
N ALA A 369 55.15 -52.66 17.51
CA ALA A 369 54.47 -51.72 16.64
C ALA A 369 53.21 -51.13 17.31
N ASP A 370 52.60 -51.84 18.26
CA ASP A 370 51.40 -51.38 18.96
C ASP A 370 51.65 -50.16 19.86
N LYS A 371 52.83 -49.99 20.45
CA LYS A 371 53.15 -48.77 21.21
C LYS A 371 53.38 -47.57 20.30
N LEU A 372 54.01 -47.79 19.15
CA LEU A 372 54.30 -46.75 18.15
C LEU A 372 53.04 -46.37 17.36
N LYS A 373 52.20 -47.35 17.00
CA LYS A 373 50.84 -47.16 16.46
C LYS A 373 49.94 -46.49 17.48
N LYS A 374 49.92 -46.89 18.75
CA LYS A 374 49.14 -46.19 19.78
C LYS A 374 49.59 -44.75 19.98
N ALA A 375 50.89 -44.45 19.90
CA ALA A 375 51.39 -43.08 19.93
C ALA A 375 50.97 -42.28 18.68
N GLN A 376 51.12 -42.86 17.48
CA GLN A 376 50.69 -42.24 16.22
C GLN A 376 49.17 -42.05 16.13
N ASP A 377 48.41 -43.03 16.59
CA ASP A 377 46.94 -42.99 16.65
C ASP A 377 46.49 -41.97 17.70
N ALA A 378 47.18 -41.86 18.85
CA ALA A 378 46.89 -40.83 19.84
C ALA A 378 47.18 -39.42 19.31
N ASP A 379 48.28 -39.21 18.60
CA ASP A 379 48.60 -37.92 18.00
C ASP A 379 47.68 -37.58 16.82
N TYR A 380 47.29 -38.58 16.02
CA TYR A 380 46.27 -38.41 14.98
C TYR A 380 44.89 -38.07 15.57
N GLN A 381 44.47 -38.74 16.65
CA GLN A 381 43.24 -38.40 17.39
C GLN A 381 43.29 -36.98 17.98
N ARG A 382 44.45 -36.55 18.50
CA ARG A 382 44.68 -35.16 18.95
C ARG A 382 44.56 -34.17 17.78
N GLN A 383 45.12 -34.48 16.63
CA GLN A 383 44.98 -33.63 15.43
C GLN A 383 43.53 -33.58 14.92
N LEU A 384 42.81 -34.71 14.92
CA LEU A 384 41.40 -34.77 14.52
C LEU A 384 40.50 -33.97 15.47
N SER A 385 40.71 -34.10 16.78
CA SER A 385 39.97 -33.33 17.79
C SER A 385 40.28 -31.84 17.71
N ALA A 386 41.54 -31.44 17.51
CA ALA A 386 41.92 -30.05 17.26
C ALA A 386 41.29 -29.50 15.97
N ARG A 387 41.28 -30.29 14.89
CA ARG A 387 40.64 -29.93 13.62
C ARG A 387 39.14 -29.76 13.76
N SER A 388 38.46 -30.71 14.40
CA SER A 388 37.02 -30.63 14.62
C SER A 388 36.66 -29.44 15.52
N ALA A 389 37.48 -29.13 16.52
CA ALA A 389 37.32 -27.92 17.34
C ALA A 389 37.50 -26.64 16.50
N ALA A 390 38.50 -26.58 15.63
CA ALA A 390 38.72 -25.47 14.71
C ALA A 390 37.57 -25.31 13.70
N GLN A 391 37.04 -26.41 13.16
CA GLN A 391 35.85 -26.40 12.28
C GLN A 391 34.61 -25.87 13.01
N ARG A 392 34.36 -26.32 14.25
CA ARG A 392 33.25 -25.79 15.07
C ARG A 392 33.39 -24.30 15.34
N ARG A 393 34.62 -23.80 15.57
CA ARG A 393 34.88 -22.36 15.71
C ARG A 393 34.58 -21.62 14.41
N ALA A 394 35.06 -22.13 13.27
CA ALA A 394 34.77 -21.54 11.97
C ALA A 394 33.27 -21.50 11.65
N ASP A 395 32.53 -22.57 11.95
CA ASP A 395 31.07 -22.62 11.75
C ASP A 395 30.32 -21.70 12.71
N ALA A 396 30.76 -21.59 13.98
CA ALA A 396 30.21 -20.64 14.95
C ALA A 396 30.45 -19.18 14.52
N GLU A 397 31.66 -18.84 14.08
CA GLU A 397 32.00 -17.52 13.54
C GLU A 397 31.20 -17.21 12.27
N THR A 398 31.02 -18.20 11.39
CA THR A 398 30.19 -18.05 10.17
C THR A 398 28.74 -17.79 10.53
N THR A 399 28.20 -18.48 11.53
CA THR A 399 26.83 -18.28 12.01
C THR A 399 26.66 -16.88 12.62
N ALA A 400 27.64 -16.42 13.42
CA ALA A 400 27.64 -15.07 13.97
C ALA A 400 27.69 -14.00 12.86
N TYR A 401 28.51 -14.21 11.83
CA TYR A 401 28.60 -13.32 10.67
C TYR A 401 27.31 -13.30 9.86
N ALA A 402 26.68 -14.46 9.63
CA ALA A 402 25.36 -14.55 8.99
C ALA A 402 24.31 -13.74 9.76
N ASN A 403 24.22 -13.95 11.08
CA ASN A 403 23.31 -13.19 11.94
C ASN A 403 23.57 -11.68 11.87
N GLN A 404 24.83 -11.25 11.80
CA GLN A 404 25.20 -9.84 11.67
C GLN A 404 24.70 -9.24 10.34
N LEU A 405 24.91 -9.93 9.22
CA LEU A 405 24.46 -9.47 7.90
C LEU A 405 22.93 -9.39 7.81
N TYR A 406 22.24 -10.42 8.29
CA TYR A 406 20.77 -10.42 8.32
C TYR A 406 20.21 -9.39 9.29
N ALA A 407 20.83 -9.16 10.44
CA ALA A 407 20.43 -8.10 11.36
C ALA A 407 20.59 -6.72 10.74
N ALA A 408 21.69 -6.47 10.02
CA ALA A 408 21.90 -5.21 9.30
C ALA A 408 20.83 -5.00 8.22
N TYR A 409 20.50 -6.04 7.46
CA TYR A 409 19.45 -5.96 6.45
C TYR A 409 18.06 -5.76 7.08
N ALA A 410 17.78 -6.42 8.20
CA ALA A 410 16.54 -6.21 8.95
C ALA A 410 16.37 -4.75 9.39
N GLN A 411 17.45 -4.07 9.82
CA GLN A 411 17.38 -2.65 10.17
C GLN A 411 17.08 -1.76 8.97
N GLU A 412 17.66 -2.05 7.81
CA GLU A 412 17.36 -1.34 6.56
C GLU A 412 15.87 -1.47 6.19
N LEU A 413 15.34 -2.69 6.24
CA LEU A 413 13.93 -2.95 5.95
C LEU A 413 13.00 -2.32 6.98
N LYS A 414 13.34 -2.35 8.27
CA LYS A 414 12.59 -1.65 9.33
C LYS A 414 12.49 -0.14 9.07
N ALA A 415 13.59 0.50 8.69
CA ALA A 415 13.58 1.92 8.37
C ALA A 415 12.65 2.24 7.18
N LYS A 416 12.67 1.41 6.12
CA LYS A 416 11.74 1.54 4.99
C LYS A 416 10.29 1.31 5.41
N ALA A 417 10.05 0.28 6.21
CA ALA A 417 8.73 -0.05 6.75
C ALA A 417 8.16 1.10 7.59
N GLU A 418 8.95 1.68 8.49
CA GLU A 418 8.54 2.83 9.32
C GLU A 418 8.23 4.08 8.47
N ALA A 419 9.06 4.37 7.47
CA ALA A 419 8.81 5.47 6.54
C ALA A 419 7.50 5.26 5.77
N GLN A 420 7.23 4.03 5.34
CA GLN A 420 5.99 3.66 4.66
C GLN A 420 4.76 3.81 5.57
N VAL A 421 4.84 3.33 6.81
CA VAL A 421 3.74 3.51 7.78
C VAL A 421 3.46 4.99 8.03
N LYS A 422 4.51 5.81 8.14
CA LYS A 422 4.37 7.27 8.29
C LYS A 422 3.73 7.90 7.06
N LYS A 423 4.11 7.48 5.84
CA LYS A 423 3.50 7.93 4.59
C LYS A 423 2.01 7.62 4.58
N ILE A 424 1.62 6.36 4.77
CA ILE A 424 0.22 5.91 4.74
C ILE A 424 -0.66 6.64 5.77
N LYS A 425 -0.17 6.76 7.01
CA LYS A 425 -0.90 7.48 8.07
C LYS A 425 -0.93 8.99 7.84
N GLY A 426 0.08 9.55 7.18
CA GLY A 426 0.18 10.97 6.83
C GLY A 426 -0.68 11.37 5.64
N THR A 427 -1.11 10.41 4.82
CA THR A 427 -2.11 10.63 3.75
C THR A 427 -3.54 10.73 4.30
N ALA A 428 -3.73 10.62 5.62
CA ALA A 428 -5.02 10.95 6.24
C ALA A 428 -5.29 12.44 6.03
N LEU A 429 -6.40 12.73 5.35
CA LEU A 429 -6.92 14.06 5.06
C LEU A 429 -6.94 14.96 6.29
#